data_AF-A0A267TJD3-F1
#
_entry.id   AF-A0A267TJD3-F1
#
_cell.length_a   1.000
_cell.length_b   1.000
_cell.length_c   1.000
_cell.angle_alpha   90.00
_cell.angle_beta   90.00
_cell.angle_gamma   90.00
#
_symmetry.space_group_name_H-M   'P 1'
#
loop_
_entity.id
_entity.type
_entity.pdbx_description
1 polymer ?
#
loop_
_entity_poly.entity_id
_entity_poly.type
_entity_poly.pdbx_seq_one_letter_code
_entity_poly.pdbx_strand_id
1 'polypeptide(L)'
;MIRLLFTKYRFYTLSFLALTGWMLAFDDNDIWTQFKRRGELGRLEDEKVYYQEKLKDVQREREEVLGNPKLIEKYAREKYLMKKPKEEIYILVDDENQPVEK
;
A
#
# COMPACT_ATOMS: atom_id res chain seq x y z
N MET A 1 -30.93 46.09 8.15
CA MET A 1 -31.26 45.24 9.32
C MET A 1 -30.04 44.48 9.84
N ILE A 2 -29.30 43.74 8.99
CA ILE A 2 -28.07 43.00 9.34
C ILE A 2 -27.01 43.86 10.03
N ARG A 3 -26.71 45.06 9.52
CA ARG A 3 -25.73 45.98 10.12
C ARG A 3 -26.02 46.37 11.57
N LEU A 4 -27.28 46.40 11.97
CA LEU A 4 -27.73 46.91 13.29
C LEU A 4 -27.62 45.83 14.38
N LEU A 5 -27.81 44.56 13.99
CA LEU A 5 -27.55 43.39 14.83
C LEU A 5 -26.05 43.25 15.13
N PHE A 6 -25.20 43.46 14.12
CA PHE A 6 -23.75 43.42 14.29
C PHE A 6 -23.24 44.48 15.26
N THR A 7 -23.80 45.70 15.29
CA THR A 7 -23.36 46.76 16.23
C THR A 7 -23.86 46.58 17.66
N LYS A 8 -25.03 45.97 17.87
CA LYS A 8 -25.58 45.73 19.22
C LYS A 8 -24.95 44.51 19.90
N TYR A 9 -24.61 43.47 19.14
CA TYR A 9 -24.04 42.23 19.67
C TYR A 9 -22.57 42.02 19.28
N ARG A 10 -21.83 43.12 19.04
CA ARG A 10 -20.43 43.10 18.56
C ARG A 10 -19.56 42.09 19.29
N PHE A 11 -19.61 42.12 20.62
CA PHE A 11 -18.81 41.23 21.47
C PHE A 11 -19.09 39.76 21.20
N TYR A 12 -20.37 39.36 21.13
CA TYR A 12 -20.77 37.98 20.83
C TYR A 12 -20.41 37.59 19.40
N THR A 13 -20.63 38.48 18.42
CA THR A 13 -20.26 38.21 17.02
C THR A 13 -18.76 38.07 16.83
N LEU A 14 -17.95 38.91 17.50
CA LEU A 14 -16.49 38.86 17.41
C LEU A 14 -15.94 37.62 18.11
N SER A 15 -16.48 37.29 19.28
CA SER A 15 -16.09 36.09 20.04
C SER A 15 -16.46 34.82 19.29
N PHE A 16 -17.65 34.77 18.69
CA PHE A 16 -18.08 33.66 17.85
C PHE A 16 -17.21 33.51 16.60
N LEU A 17 -16.89 34.61 15.90
CA LEU A 17 -15.99 34.58 14.75
C LEU A 17 -14.56 34.18 15.13
N ALA A 18 -14.05 34.66 16.27
CA ALA A 18 -12.75 34.27 16.79
C ALA A 18 -12.71 32.79 17.16
N LEU A 19 -13.74 32.28 17.84
CA LEU A 19 -13.85 30.88 18.21
C LEU A 19 -14.06 29.98 16.98
N THR A 20 -14.82 30.42 15.99
CA THR A 20 -15.00 29.70 14.72
C THR A 20 -13.71 29.70 13.91
N GLY A 21 -13.01 30.83 13.82
CA GLY A 21 -11.71 30.91 13.18
C GLY A 21 -10.67 30.04 13.89
N TRP A 22 -10.69 30.00 15.23
CA TRP A 22 -9.83 29.11 16.01
C TRP A 22 -10.14 27.63 15.75
N MET A 23 -11.41 27.23 15.79
CA MET A 23 -11.82 25.87 15.46
C MET A 23 -11.56 25.51 13.99
N LEU A 24 -11.49 26.45 13.06
CA LEU A 24 -11.13 26.14 11.67
C LEU A 24 -9.61 26.07 11.44
N ALA A 25 -8.83 26.86 12.17
CA ALA A 25 -7.37 26.96 11.99
C ALA A 25 -6.57 25.97 12.84
N PHE A 26 -7.09 25.55 14.00
CA PHE A 26 -6.39 24.68 14.96
C PHE A 26 -7.07 23.33 15.20
N ASP A 27 -8.20 23.04 14.55
CA ASP A 27 -8.82 21.70 14.62
C ASP A 27 -8.16 20.74 13.61
N ASP A 28 -8.01 19.47 14.02
CA ASP A 28 -7.38 18.40 13.22
C ASP A 28 -8.16 18.03 11.95
N ASN A 29 -9.39 18.55 11.82
CA ASN A 29 -10.25 18.40 10.64
C ASN A 29 -9.98 19.46 9.56
N ASP A 30 -8.75 19.95 9.47
CA ASP A 30 -8.36 20.86 8.41
C ASP A 30 -8.63 20.23 7.03
N ILE A 31 -9.09 21.07 6.09
CA ILE A 31 -9.50 20.68 4.74
C ILE A 31 -8.33 19.98 4.01
N TRP A 32 -7.11 20.42 4.29
CA TRP A 32 -5.89 19.82 3.76
C TRP A 32 -5.71 18.35 4.19
N THR A 33 -5.94 18.07 5.48
CA THR A 33 -5.84 16.73 6.04
C THR A 33 -6.89 15.81 5.42
N GLN A 34 -8.12 16.30 5.24
CA GLN A 34 -9.18 15.53 4.59
C GLN A 34 -8.86 15.22 3.11
N PHE A 35 -8.27 16.16 2.39
CA PHE A 35 -7.83 15.92 1.02
C PHE A 35 -6.74 14.84 0.94
N LYS A 36 -5.72 14.92 1.81
CA LYS A 36 -4.67 13.91 1.89
C LYS A 36 -5.23 12.52 2.23
N ARG A 37 -6.14 12.44 3.20
CA ARG A 37 -6.81 11.18 3.59
C ARG A 37 -7.58 10.55 2.44
N ARG A 38 -8.25 11.35 1.58
CA ARG A 38 -8.94 10.84 0.40
C ARG A 38 -7.98 10.22 -0.62
N GLY A 39 -6.84 10.85 -0.87
CA GLY A 39 -5.81 10.28 -1.73
C GLY A 39 -5.21 8.99 -1.16
N GLU A 40 -4.97 8.97 0.15
CA GLU A 40 -4.47 7.78 0.85
C GLU A 40 -5.47 6.63 0.85
N LEU A 41 -6.78 6.94 0.95
CA LEU A 41 -7.85 5.95 0.83
C LEU A 41 -7.82 5.25 -0.54
N GLY A 42 -7.74 6.02 -1.62
CA GLY A 42 -7.65 5.45 -2.97
C GLY A 42 -6.42 4.57 -3.14
N ARG A 43 -5.25 5.03 -2.67
CA ARG A 43 -4.01 4.24 -2.67
C ARG A 43 -4.15 2.91 -1.92
N LEU A 44 -4.78 2.93 -0.74
CA LEU A 44 -5.00 1.73 0.07
C LEU A 44 -5.99 0.76 -0.60
N GLU A 45 -6.97 1.28 -1.32
CA GLU A 45 -7.94 0.48 -2.05
C GLU A 45 -7.30 -0.20 -3.27
N ASP A 46 -6.46 0.51 -4.01
CA ASP A 46 -5.66 -0.05 -5.10
C ASP A 46 -4.68 -1.11 -4.59
N GLU A 47 -4.00 -0.83 -3.48
CA GLU A 47 -3.07 -1.76 -2.83
C GLU A 47 -3.79 -3.03 -2.36
N LYS A 48 -5.00 -2.89 -1.82
CA LYS A 48 -5.86 -4.02 -1.45
C LYS A 48 -6.21 -4.89 -2.65
N VAL A 49 -6.62 -4.29 -3.77
CA VAL A 49 -6.96 -5.02 -5.00
C VAL A 49 -5.73 -5.78 -5.51
N TYR A 50 -4.58 -5.11 -5.59
CA TYR A 50 -3.31 -5.71 -6.01
C TYR A 50 -2.95 -6.95 -5.19
N TYR A 51 -2.99 -6.84 -3.85
CA TYR A 51 -2.64 -7.98 -2.99
C TYR A 51 -3.68 -9.10 -3.04
N GLN A 52 -4.96 -8.79 -3.25
CA GLN A 52 -5.98 -9.81 -3.45
C GLN A 52 -5.74 -10.62 -4.72
N GLU A 53 -5.30 -9.98 -5.81
CA GLU A 53 -4.91 -10.69 -7.04
C GLU A 53 -3.66 -11.54 -6.82
N LYS A 54 -2.61 -10.97 -6.20
CA LYS A 54 -1.39 -11.72 -5.88
C LYS A 54 -1.67 -12.93 -4.99
N LEU A 55 -2.60 -12.82 -4.04
CA LEU A 55 -2.96 -13.94 -3.20
C LEU A 55 -3.60 -15.07 -4.01
N LYS A 56 -4.48 -14.75 -4.98
CA LYS A 56 -5.06 -15.76 -5.88
C LYS A 56 -4.00 -16.45 -6.72
N ASP A 57 -3.03 -15.70 -7.22
CA ASP A 57 -1.92 -16.26 -8.01
C ASP A 57 -1.06 -17.21 -7.18
N VAL A 58 -0.68 -16.79 -5.97
CA VAL A 58 0.09 -17.63 -5.05
C VAL A 58 -0.70 -18.86 -4.61
N GLN A 59 -2.02 -18.74 -4.41
CA GLN A 59 -2.86 -19.90 -4.10
C GLN A 59 -2.91 -20.91 -5.25
N ARG A 60 -3.03 -20.43 -6.49
CA ARG A 60 -3.00 -21.29 -7.69
C ARG A 60 -1.65 -22.00 -7.83
N GLU A 61 -0.56 -21.26 -7.72
CA GLU A 61 0.81 -21.81 -7.75
C GLU A 61 1.03 -22.83 -6.62
N ARG A 62 0.49 -22.55 -5.43
CA ARG A 62 0.52 -23.47 -4.29
C ARG A 62 -0.21 -24.77 -4.61
N GLU A 63 -1.41 -24.71 -5.17
CA GLU A 63 -2.21 -25.90 -5.51
C GLU A 63 -1.53 -26.75 -6.58
N GLU A 64 -0.91 -26.11 -7.59
CA GLU A 64 -0.15 -26.78 -8.64
C GLU A 64 1.11 -27.47 -8.09
N VAL A 65 1.76 -26.91 -7.08
CA VAL A 65 3.06 -27.39 -6.57
C VAL A 65 2.93 -28.34 -5.38
N LEU A 66 2.06 -28.07 -4.41
CA LEU A 66 2.07 -28.76 -3.10
C LEU A 66 1.41 -30.15 -3.10
N GLY A 67 0.73 -30.54 -4.17
CA GLY A 67 0.10 -31.87 -4.26
C GLY A 67 1.07 -33.02 -4.50
N ASN A 68 2.30 -32.74 -4.97
CA ASN A 68 3.25 -33.78 -5.36
C ASN A 68 4.68 -33.43 -4.90
N PRO A 69 5.35 -34.28 -4.10
CA PRO A 69 6.73 -34.06 -3.64
C PRO A 69 7.73 -33.77 -4.77
N LYS A 70 7.55 -34.37 -5.96
CA LYS A 70 8.40 -34.08 -7.13
C LYS A 70 8.20 -32.66 -7.67
N LEU A 71 6.96 -32.13 -7.63
CA LEU A 71 6.67 -30.78 -8.08
C LEU A 71 7.22 -29.74 -7.10
N ILE A 72 7.15 -30.02 -5.79
CA ILE A 72 7.80 -29.20 -4.76
C ILE A 72 9.31 -29.14 -4.96
N GLU A 73 9.98 -30.28 -5.19
CA GLU A 73 11.42 -30.31 -5.44
C GLU A 73 11.79 -29.57 -6.72
N LYS A 74 11.02 -29.75 -7.81
CA LYS A 74 11.22 -29.04 -9.07
C LYS A 74 11.06 -27.53 -8.88
N TYR A 75 10.02 -27.10 -8.19
CA TYR A 75 9.75 -25.69 -7.90
C TYR A 75 10.87 -25.04 -7.07
N ALA A 76 11.32 -25.71 -6.01
CA ALA A 76 12.41 -25.22 -5.17
C ALA A 76 13.73 -25.09 -5.95
N ARG A 77 14.00 -26.02 -6.88
CA ARG A 77 15.20 -26.00 -7.73
C ARG A 77 15.14 -24.93 -8.81
N GLU A 78 14.02 -24.77 -9.51
CA GLU A 78 13.90 -23.80 -10.61
C GLU A 78 13.72 -22.37 -10.11
N LYS A 79 12.93 -22.16 -9.04
CA LYS A 79 12.61 -20.82 -8.55
C LYS A 79 13.64 -20.27 -7.56
N TYR A 80 14.17 -21.13 -6.70
CA TYR A 80 15.04 -20.72 -5.59
C TYR A 80 16.45 -21.32 -5.67
N LEU A 81 16.77 -22.08 -6.74
CA LEU A 81 18.07 -22.73 -6.94
C LEU A 81 18.50 -23.59 -5.74
N MET A 82 17.53 -24.19 -5.05
CA MET A 82 17.76 -24.98 -3.85
C MET A 82 18.54 -26.26 -4.17
N LYS A 83 19.56 -26.58 -3.36
CA LYS A 83 20.41 -27.76 -3.49
C LYS A 83 20.35 -28.68 -2.28
N LYS A 84 20.56 -29.98 -2.48
CA LYS A 84 20.78 -30.91 -1.36
C LYS A 84 22.18 -30.71 -0.77
N PRO A 85 22.41 -31.04 0.51
CA PRO A 85 23.70 -30.81 1.19
C PRO A 85 24.93 -31.48 0.55
N LYS A 86 24.74 -32.48 -0.32
CA LYS A 86 25.81 -33.21 -1.02
C LYS A 86 25.72 -33.06 -2.54
N GLU A 87 25.02 -32.04 -3.01
CA GLU A 87 24.79 -31.79 -4.43
C GLU A 87 25.47 -30.47 -4.82
N GLU A 88 26.29 -30.53 -5.88
CA GLU A 88 26.93 -29.36 -6.47
C GLU A 88 26.10 -28.87 -7.65
N ILE A 89 25.71 -27.60 -7.63
CA ILE A 89 24.97 -26.93 -8.71
C ILE A 89 25.96 -26.08 -9.49
N TYR A 90 26.02 -26.28 -10.80
CA TYR A 90 26.78 -25.45 -11.73
C TYR A 90 25.80 -24.55 -12.50
N ILE A 91 25.99 -23.25 -12.40
CA ILE A 91 25.28 -22.27 -13.24
C ILE A 91 26.25 -21.92 -14.37
N LEU A 92 25.88 -22.28 -15.59
CA LEU A 92 26.66 -21.90 -16.76
C LEU A 92 26.43 -20.40 -16.98
N VAL A 93 27.50 -19.62 -17.12
CA VAL A 93 27.45 -18.19 -17.45
C VAL A 93 28.30 -17.90 -18.69
N ASP A 94 27.87 -16.95 -19.51
CA ASP A 94 28.59 -16.52 -20.71
C ASP A 94 29.80 -15.65 -20.34
N ASP A 95 30.55 -15.21 -21.35
CA ASP A 95 31.72 -14.36 -21.17
C ASP A 95 31.38 -12.98 -20.54
N GLU A 96 30.10 -12.60 -20.54
CA GLU A 96 29.56 -11.40 -19.89
C GLU A 96 28.95 -11.68 -18.50
N ASN A 97 29.18 -12.89 -17.95
CA ASN A 97 28.68 -13.32 -16.65
C ASN A 97 27.14 -13.43 -16.57
N GLN A 98 26.48 -13.57 -17.71
CA GLN A 98 25.03 -13.80 -17.79
C GLN A 98 24.72 -15.30 -17.85
N PRO A 99 23.68 -15.80 -17.17
CA PRO A 99 23.32 -17.22 -17.20
C PRO A 99 23.11 -17.75 -18.63
N VAL A 100 23.85 -18.79 -19.00
CA VAL A 100 23.68 -19.54 -20.26
C VAL A 100 22.50 -20.50 -20.05
N GLU A 101 21.32 -20.05 -20.49
CA GLU A 101 20.00 -20.72 -20.62
C GLU A 101 18.97 -20.53 -19.49
N LYS A 102 17.66 -20.36 -19.80
CA LYS A 102 16.91 -20.54 -21.08
C LYS A 102 16.50 -19.27 -21.78
#